data_AF-A0A7S2INQ8-F1
#
_entry.id   AF-A0A7S2INQ8-F1
#
_cell.length_a   1.000
_cell.length_b   1.000
_cell.length_c   1.000
_cell.angle_alpha   90.00
_cell.angle_beta   90.00
_cell.angle_gamma   90.00
#
_symmetry.space_group_name_H-M   'P 1'
#
loop_
_entity.id
_entity.type
_entity.pdbx_description
1 polymer ?
#
loop_
_entity_poly.entity_id
_entity_poly.type
_entity_poly.pdbx_seq_one_letter_code
_entity_poly.pdbx_strand_id
1 'polypeptide(L)'
;FLLRTMGFSCLTPSVRDYGLSGPSGHPDTVTWGFDYHLDVLGAWDYAREDPDGELGGRLPESQVGLMGFSRGAMDVANAFGLEARVPAVWIDSAPFTGFRGMGGAS
;
A
#
# COMPACT_ATOMS: atom_id res chain seq x y z
N PHE A 1 -7.12 -15.65 0.63
CA PHE A 1 -7.17 -16.61 1.76
C PHE A 1 -5.80 -17.07 2.24
N LEU A 2 -4.79 -17.29 1.38
CA LEU A 2 -3.48 -17.83 1.78
C LEU A 2 -2.84 -17.15 3.02
N LEU A 3 -2.67 -15.82 3.00
CA LEU A 3 -2.07 -15.08 4.11
C LEU A 3 -2.87 -15.23 5.41
N ARG A 4 -4.20 -15.18 5.31
CA ARG A 4 -5.08 -15.38 6.48
C ARG A 4 -5.00 -16.79 7.05
N THR A 5 -4.84 -17.80 6.20
CA THR A 5 -4.63 -19.19 6.64
C THR A 5 -3.27 -19.42 7.29
N MET A 6 -2.29 -18.55 6.99
CA MET A 6 -0.98 -18.53 7.64
C MET A 6 -0.96 -17.72 8.94
N GLY A 7 -2.10 -17.18 9.39
CA GLY A 7 -2.21 -16.43 10.63
C GLY A 7 -1.99 -14.92 10.50
N PHE A 8 -1.88 -14.37 9.29
CA PHE A 8 -1.78 -12.92 9.10
C PHE A 8 -3.15 -12.26 9.03
N SER A 9 -3.34 -11.20 9.81
CA SER A 9 -4.40 -10.21 9.57
C SER A 9 -4.05 -9.41 8.30
N CYS A 10 -5.03 -9.22 7.41
CA CYS A 10 -4.80 -8.57 6.11
C CYS A 10 -5.77 -7.39 5.97
N LEU A 11 -5.23 -6.19 5.78
CA LEU A 11 -6.00 -4.98 5.49
C LEU A 11 -5.81 -4.61 4.01
N THR A 12 -6.90 -4.41 3.28
CA THR A 12 -6.88 -4.03 1.85
C THR A 12 -7.69 -2.76 1.64
N PRO A 13 -7.11 -1.57 1.82
CA PRO A 13 -7.83 -0.31 1.70
C PRO A 13 -8.12 0.01 0.22
N SER A 14 -9.23 0.71 -0.02
CA SER A 14 -9.39 1.47 -1.25
C SER A 14 -8.59 2.77 -1.11
N VAL A 15 -7.54 2.94 -1.92
CA VAL A 15 -6.84 4.24 -1.97
C VAL A 15 -7.72 5.28 -2.66
N ARG A 16 -7.50 6.56 -2.39
CA ARG A 16 -8.26 7.68 -3.00
C ARG A 16 -8.34 7.53 -4.52
N ASP A 17 -9.40 8.03 -5.14
CA ASP A 17 -9.69 7.90 -6.58
C ASP A 17 -10.02 6.48 -7.09
N TYR A 18 -10.00 5.46 -6.22
CA TYR A 18 -10.24 4.07 -6.63
C TYR A 18 -11.16 3.32 -5.66
N GLY A 19 -11.80 2.25 -6.17
CA GLY A 19 -12.60 1.34 -5.37
C GLY A 19 -13.81 2.03 -4.74
N LEU A 20 -13.92 1.93 -3.41
CA LEU A 20 -14.98 2.58 -2.62
C LEU A 20 -14.63 4.00 -2.17
N SER A 21 -13.40 4.47 -2.45
CA SER A 21 -12.96 5.81 -2.07
C SER A 21 -13.45 6.85 -3.07
N GLY A 22 -13.80 8.02 -2.56
CA GLY A 22 -14.23 9.16 -3.37
C GLY A 22 -13.08 9.80 -4.16
N PRO A 23 -13.41 10.78 -5.03
CA PRO A 23 -12.42 11.56 -5.74
C PRO A 23 -11.56 12.37 -4.76
N SER A 24 -10.27 12.45 -5.05
CA SER A 24 -9.31 13.29 -4.34
C SER A 24 -9.55 14.78 -4.63
N GLY A 25 -8.92 15.65 -3.83
CA GLY A 25 -9.02 17.11 -3.98
C GLY A 25 -8.33 17.68 -5.23
N HIS A 26 -7.74 16.83 -6.07
CA HIS A 26 -6.91 17.19 -7.21
C HIS A 26 -7.22 16.27 -8.41
N PRO A 27 -8.46 16.28 -8.91
CA PRO A 27 -8.93 15.36 -9.94
C PRO A 27 -8.18 15.48 -11.28
N ASP A 28 -7.51 16.61 -11.51
CA ASP A 28 -6.75 16.89 -12.73
C ASP A 28 -5.30 16.38 -12.67
N THR A 29 -4.89 15.76 -11.56
CA THR A 29 -3.53 15.21 -11.42
C THR A 29 -3.44 13.85 -12.12
N VAL A 30 -2.95 13.86 -13.36
CA VAL A 30 -2.81 12.65 -14.21
C VAL A 30 -1.46 11.94 -14.01
N THR A 31 -0.94 11.89 -12.79
CA THR A 31 0.28 11.15 -12.47
C THR A 31 0.05 10.16 -11.36
N TRP A 32 0.64 8.98 -11.49
CA TRP A 32 0.73 8.04 -10.38
C TRP A 32 1.80 8.50 -9.39
N GLY A 33 1.68 8.07 -8.12
CA GLY A 33 2.66 8.34 -7.07
C GLY A 33 2.58 9.71 -6.40
N PHE A 34 1.58 10.53 -6.73
CA PHE A 34 1.42 11.86 -6.12
C PHE A 34 1.20 11.78 -4.61
N ASP A 35 0.18 11.04 -4.17
CA ASP A 35 -0.26 11.00 -2.76
C ASP A 35 -0.84 9.66 -2.30
N TYR A 36 -0.98 8.67 -3.20
CA TYR A 36 -1.45 7.32 -2.84
C TYR A 36 -0.60 6.65 -1.75
N HIS A 37 0.70 6.98 -1.67
CA HIS A 37 1.58 6.49 -0.62
C HIS A 37 1.14 6.97 0.77
N LEU A 38 0.45 8.12 0.88
CA LEU A 38 -0.09 8.61 2.15
C LEU A 38 -1.30 7.78 2.60
N ASP A 39 -2.13 7.29 1.67
CA ASP A 39 -3.21 6.36 2.00
C ASP A 39 -2.65 5.03 2.51
N VAL A 40 -1.56 4.56 1.90
CA VAL A 40 -0.85 3.37 2.35
C VAL A 40 -0.30 3.56 3.77
N LEU A 41 0.32 4.70 4.06
CA LEU A 41 0.84 4.99 5.41
C LEU A 41 -0.28 5.15 6.44
N GLY A 42 -1.39 5.80 6.08
CA GLY A 42 -2.57 5.87 6.95
C GLY A 42 -3.17 4.50 7.24
N ALA A 43 -3.23 3.61 6.23
CA ALA A 43 -3.66 2.24 6.41
C ALA A 43 -2.68 1.42 7.27
N TRP A 44 -1.38 1.66 7.17
CA TRP A 44 -0.37 1.04 8.02
C TRP A 44 -0.52 1.47 9.48
N ASP A 45 -0.73 2.77 9.74
CA ASP A 45 -1.01 3.28 11.08
C ASP A 45 -2.31 2.67 11.66
N TYR A 46 -3.37 2.60 10.86
CA TYR A 46 -4.61 1.93 11.26
C TYR A 46 -4.37 0.45 11.58
N ALA A 47 -3.62 -0.27 10.74
CA ALA A 47 -3.32 -1.69 10.96
C ALA A 47 -2.49 -1.93 12.22
N ARG A 48 -1.57 -1.00 12.54
CA ARG A 48 -0.75 -1.06 13.74
C ARG A 48 -1.54 -0.81 15.01
N GLU A 49 -2.36 0.25 15.01
CA GLU A 49 -3.12 0.65 16.20
C GLU A 49 -4.38 -0.20 16.40
N ASP A 50 -4.93 -0.78 15.34
CA ASP A 50 -6.17 -1.56 15.31
C ASP A 50 -7.29 -0.95 16.18
N PRO A 51 -7.70 0.31 15.90
CA PRO A 51 -8.59 1.05 16.79
C PRO A 51 -9.97 0.41 16.95
N ASP A 52 -10.40 -0.37 15.95
CA ASP A 52 -11.69 -1.07 15.95
C ASP A 52 -11.58 -2.52 16.45
N GLY A 53 -10.35 -3.02 16.70
CA GLY A 53 -10.11 -4.37 17.22
C GLY A 53 -10.35 -5.51 16.23
N GLU A 54 -10.43 -5.20 14.93
CA GLU A 54 -10.76 -6.15 13.86
C GLU A 54 -9.54 -6.97 13.39
N LEU A 55 -8.32 -6.52 13.71
CA LEU A 55 -7.06 -7.12 13.25
C LEU A 55 -6.34 -7.94 14.34
N GLY A 56 -6.93 -8.06 15.52
CA GLY A 56 -6.40 -8.87 16.64
C GLY A 56 -5.66 -8.04 17.71
N GLY A 57 -5.82 -6.72 17.67
CA GLY A 57 -5.25 -5.76 18.60
C GLY A 57 -3.99 -5.07 18.08
N ARG A 58 -3.54 -4.07 18.85
CA ARG A 58 -2.34 -3.29 18.54
C ARG A 58 -1.09 -4.17 18.40
N LEU A 59 -0.31 -3.93 17.36
CA LEU A 59 0.97 -4.60 17.11
C LEU A 59 2.15 -3.61 17.12
N PRO A 60 3.37 -4.06 17.47
CA PRO A 60 4.57 -3.26 17.27
C PRO A 60 4.86 -3.07 15.78
N GLU A 61 5.54 -1.97 15.43
CA GLU A 61 5.91 -1.63 14.04
C GLU A 61 6.63 -2.78 13.32
N SER A 62 7.48 -3.52 14.03
CA SER A 62 8.23 -4.68 13.51
C SER A 62 7.36 -5.87 13.07
N GLN A 63 6.06 -5.85 13.32
CA GLN A 63 5.12 -6.92 12.97
C GLN A 63 4.09 -6.51 11.91
N VAL A 64 4.16 -5.28 11.37
CA VAL A 64 3.23 -4.79 10.36
C VAL A 64 4.01 -4.43 9.09
N GLY A 65 3.88 -5.27 8.06
CA GLY A 65 4.52 -5.07 6.76
C GLY A 65 3.59 -4.50 5.70
N LEU A 66 4.17 -4.03 4.60
CA LEU A 66 3.42 -3.59 3.42
C LEU A 66 3.52 -4.62 2.29
N MET A 67 2.49 -4.72 1.47
CA MET A 67 2.47 -5.56 0.28
C MET A 67 1.74 -4.83 -0.85
N GLY A 68 2.33 -4.81 -2.04
CA GLY A 68 1.73 -4.17 -3.20
C GLY A 68 1.92 -4.98 -4.47
N PHE A 69 0.93 -4.85 -5.37
CA PHE A 69 0.89 -5.50 -6.68
C PHE A 69 0.70 -4.46 -7.77
N SER A 70 1.46 -4.56 -8.88
CA SER A 70 1.36 -3.65 -10.03
C SER A 70 1.48 -2.18 -9.60
N ARG A 71 0.50 -1.31 -9.91
CA ARG A 71 0.46 0.07 -9.42
C ARG A 71 0.60 0.16 -7.90
N GLY A 72 -0.08 -0.71 -7.15
CA GLY A 72 0.02 -0.75 -5.69
C GLY A 72 1.42 -1.10 -5.19
N ALA A 73 2.22 -1.86 -5.98
CA ALA A 73 3.62 -2.14 -5.67
C ALA A 73 4.49 -0.88 -5.75
N MET A 74 4.16 0.05 -6.65
CA MET A 74 4.80 1.37 -6.70
C MET A 74 4.38 2.23 -5.50
N ASP A 75 3.10 2.23 -5.13
CA ASP A 75 2.60 3.01 -4.00
C ASP A 75 3.24 2.58 -2.67
N VAL A 76 3.35 1.27 -2.40
CA VAL A 76 4.03 0.76 -1.20
C VAL A 76 5.55 0.97 -1.24
N ALA A 77 6.17 0.99 -2.42
CA ALA A 77 7.59 1.30 -2.55
C ALA A 77 7.87 2.77 -2.20
N ASN A 78 7.01 3.69 -2.64
CA ASN A 78 7.09 5.10 -2.26
C ASN A 78 6.87 5.29 -0.76
N ALA A 79 5.87 4.61 -0.17
CA ALA A 79 5.63 4.65 1.26
C ALA A 79 6.85 4.15 2.06
N PHE A 80 7.42 3.00 1.67
CA PHE A 80 8.60 2.42 2.31
C PHE A 80 9.84 3.32 2.17
N GLY A 81 9.99 4.03 1.04
CA GLY A 81 11.07 5.00 0.85
C GLY A 81 10.96 6.24 1.74
N LEU A 82 9.75 6.58 2.22
CA LEU A 82 9.49 7.77 3.02
C LEU A 82 9.35 7.48 4.52
N GLU A 83 8.93 6.27 4.90
CA GLU A 83 8.69 5.88 6.28
C GLU A 83 9.67 4.79 6.75
N ALA A 84 10.72 5.23 7.45
CA ALA A 84 11.78 4.35 7.93
C ALA A 84 11.32 3.33 9.01
N ARG A 85 10.15 3.54 9.62
CA ARG A 85 9.59 2.65 10.65
C ARG A 85 8.94 1.39 10.07
N VAL A 86 8.55 1.42 8.80
CA VAL A 86 8.01 0.23 8.13
C VAL A 86 9.15 -0.79 7.99
N PRO A 87 9.06 -2.00 8.58
CA PRO A 87 10.20 -2.91 8.66
C PRO A 87 10.44 -3.69 7.35
N ALA A 88 9.41 -3.87 6.54
CA ALA A 88 9.47 -4.69 5.33
C ALA A 88 8.35 -4.33 4.35
N VAL A 89 8.66 -4.48 3.05
CA VAL A 89 7.70 -4.35 1.96
C VAL A 89 7.87 -5.50 0.97
N TRP A 90 6.76 -6.05 0.49
CA TRP A 90 6.72 -6.97 -0.64
C TRP A 90 6.25 -6.23 -1.89
N ILE A 91 7.13 -6.12 -2.89
CA ILE A 91 6.89 -5.39 -4.14
C ILE A 91 6.75 -6.42 -5.25
N ASP A 92 5.54 -6.55 -5.81
CA ASP A 92 5.29 -7.41 -6.98
C ASP A 92 4.95 -6.59 -8.22
N SER A 93 5.81 -6.66 -9.23
CA SER A 93 5.56 -6.14 -10.59
C SER A 93 5.28 -4.63 -10.67
N ALA A 94 5.98 -3.82 -9.87
CA ALA A 94 5.84 -2.36 -9.87
C ALA A 94 6.27 -1.71 -11.22
N PRO A 95 5.47 -0.80 -11.80
CA PRO A 95 5.78 -0.14 -13.07
C PRO A 95 6.72 1.07 -12.87
N PHE A 96 7.93 0.86 -12.34
CA PHE A 96 8.89 1.94 -12.06
C PHE A 96 9.39 2.68 -13.31
N THR A 97 9.32 2.05 -14.48
CA THR A 97 9.83 2.59 -15.75
C THR A 97 8.72 3.11 -16.68
N GLY A 98 7.49 3.25 -16.17
CA GLY A 98 6.32 3.73 -16.93
C GLY A 98 5.87 2.75 -18.01
N PHE A 99 5.09 3.22 -19.00
CA PHE A 99 4.53 2.39 -20.08
C PHE A 99 5.60 1.64 -20.90
N ARG A 100 6.83 2.18 -20.97
CA ARG A 100 7.98 1.52 -21.61
C ARG A 100 8.42 0.23 -20.90
N GLY A 101 8.18 0.10 -19.58
CA GLY A 101 8.51 -1.10 -18.82
C GLY A 101 7.51 -2.25 -18.95
N MET A 102 6.28 -1.95 -19.36
CA MET A 102 5.20 -2.94 -19.48
C MET A 102 5.19 -3.65 -20.84
N GLY A 103 5.93 -3.14 -21.82
CA GLY A 103 6.00 -3.67 -23.18
C GLY A 103 7.38 -4.22 -23.53
N GLY A 104 7.80 -5.30 -22.88
CA GLY A 104 8.88 -6.16 -23.40
C GLY A 104 10.32 -5.72 -23.11
N ALA A 105 11.12 -6.70 -22.72
CA ALA A 105 12.56 -6.67 -22.91
C ALA A 105 12.89 -6.58 -24.42
N SER A 106 13.97 -5.85 -24.70
CA SER A 106 14.67 -5.60 -25.99
C SER A 106 13.90 -4.88 -27.10
#